data_AF-A0A9W5TUX6-F1
#
_entry.id   AF-A0A9W5TUX6-F1
#
_cell.length_a   1.000
_cell.length_b   1.000
_cell.length_c   1.000
_cell.angle_alpha   90.00
_cell.angle_beta   90.00
_cell.angle_gamma   90.00
#
_symmetry.space_group_name_H-M   'P 1'
#
loop_
_entity.id
_entity.type
_entity.pdbx_description
1 polymer ?
#
loop_
_entity_poly.entity_id
_entity_poly.type
_entity_poly.pdbx_seq_one_letter_code
_entity_poly.pdbx_strand_id
1 'polypeptide(L)'
;MSGFIVKLIVCPVGIILASWIFPNVDFAYWYQPIIIGVVLAVIGYFMEVWMLRENTNWLSTAIDFIVASLVVYFGAMLFVDTNVTFWGAVLTGLLIGITEIFQHYWLLQTGRAQKEPVGD
;
A
#
# COMPACT_ATOMS: atom_id res chain seq x y z
N MET A 1 -14.27 5.73 4.71
CA MET A 1 -13.81 5.08 5.95
C MET A 1 -13.54 3.58 5.78
N SER A 2 -14.39 2.81 5.10
CA SER A 2 -14.17 1.37 4.90
C SER A 2 -12.85 1.03 4.18
N GLY A 3 -12.47 1.78 3.14
CA GLY A 3 -11.21 1.58 2.41
C GLY A 3 -9.97 1.78 3.31
N PHE A 4 -9.98 2.84 4.12
CA PHE A 4 -8.90 3.12 5.09
C PHE A 4 -8.68 1.97 6.07
N ILE A 5 -9.75 1.41 6.66
CA ILE A 5 -9.65 0.32 7.64
C ILE A 5 -9.04 -0.93 6.99
N VAL A 6 -9.43 -1.24 5.76
CA VAL A 6 -8.87 -2.39 5.02
C VAL A 6 -7.38 -2.17 4.75
N LYS A 7 -6.98 -1.00 4.26
CA LYS A 7 -5.57 -0.65 4.04
C LYS A 7 -4.74 -0.69 5.33
N LEU A 8 -5.30 -0.21 6.44
CA LEU A 8 -4.62 -0.21 7.74
C LEU A 8 -4.24 -1.62 8.22
N ILE A 9 -4.95 -2.65 7.75
CA ILE A 9 -4.65 -4.05 8.03
C ILE A 9 -3.78 -4.66 6.92
N VAL A 10 -4.18 -4.48 5.67
CA VAL A 10 -3.55 -5.16 4.53
C VAL A 10 -2.14 -4.63 4.24
N CYS A 11 -1.89 -3.33 4.38
CA CYS A 11 -0.55 -2.78 4.11
C CYS A 11 0.51 -3.31 5.12
N PRO A 12 0.30 -3.25 6.45
CA PRO A 12 1.22 -3.88 7.41
C PRO A 12 1.40 -5.38 7.18
N VAL A 13 0.29 -6.10 6.99
CA VAL A 13 0.34 -7.55 6.76
C VAL A 13 1.10 -7.88 5.48
N GLY A 14 0.89 -7.12 4.40
CA GLY A 14 1.57 -7.32 3.13
C GLY A 14 3.08 -7.08 3.23
N ILE A 15 3.53 -6.07 3.99
CA ILE A 15 4.96 -5.83 4.21
C ILE A 15 5.57 -6.92 5.09
N ILE A 16 4.86 -7.37 6.14
CA ILE A 16 5.30 -8.50 6.96
C ILE A 16 5.45 -9.76 6.12
N LEU A 17 4.45 -10.08 5.29
CA LEU A 17 4.51 -11.22 4.37
C LEU A 17 5.68 -11.07 3.39
N ALA A 18 5.92 -9.88 2.86
CA ALA A 18 7.06 -9.61 1.99
C ALA A 18 8.39 -9.90 2.70
N SER A 19 8.52 -9.56 3.99
CA SER A 19 9.73 -9.87 4.77
C SER A 19 9.96 -11.37 4.99
N TRP A 20 8.91 -12.18 4.95
CA TRP A 20 9.03 -13.64 5.07
C TRP A 20 9.32 -14.31 3.73
N ILE A 21 8.84 -13.74 2.64
CA ILE A 21 8.95 -14.31 1.29
C ILE A 21 10.26 -13.89 0.62
N PHE A 22 10.66 -12.62 0.79
CA PHE A 22 11.79 -12.05 0.08
C PHE A 22 13.02 -11.93 0.99
N PRO A 23 14.14 -12.63 0.68
CA PRO A 23 15.36 -12.53 1.47
C PRO A 23 16.02 -11.15 1.40
N ASN A 24 15.56 -10.31 0.47
CA ASN A 24 16.05 -8.95 0.22
C ASN A 24 15.29 -7.88 1.03
N VAL A 25 14.40 -8.31 1.93
CA VAL A 25 13.53 -7.48 2.77
C VAL A 25 13.64 -8.00 4.20
N ASP A 26 14.61 -7.47 4.95
CA ASP A 26 14.88 -7.89 6.32
C ASP A 26 14.68 -6.72 7.30
N PHE A 27 13.86 -6.98 8.32
CA PHE A 27 13.55 -6.04 9.39
C PHE A 27 14.03 -6.62 10.72
N ALA A 28 14.91 -5.90 11.42
CA ALA A 28 15.40 -6.32 12.73
C ALA A 28 14.30 -6.47 13.78
N TYR A 29 13.25 -5.64 13.70
CA TYR A 29 12.18 -5.65 14.69
C TYR A 29 10.80 -5.73 14.04
N TRP A 30 9.91 -6.51 14.65
CA TRP A 30 8.55 -6.76 14.18
C TRP A 30 7.67 -5.51 14.05
N TYR A 31 7.98 -4.43 14.78
CA TYR A 31 7.22 -3.18 14.71
C TYR A 31 7.59 -2.30 13.51
N GLN A 32 8.79 -2.46 12.93
CA GLN A 32 9.25 -1.67 11.78
C GLN A 32 8.33 -1.82 10.56
N PRO A 33 8.01 -3.05 10.07
CA PRO A 33 7.10 -3.21 8.94
C PRO A 33 5.67 -2.75 9.27
N ILE A 34 5.26 -2.82 10.53
CA ILE A 34 3.94 -2.32 10.98
C ILE A 34 3.87 -0.80 10.83
N ILE A 35 4.89 -0.07 11.29
CA ILE A 35 4.93 1.39 11.19
C ILE A 35 4.93 1.82 9.71
N ILE A 36 5.78 1.20 8.88
CA ILE A 36 5.81 1.49 7.43
C ILE A 36 4.46 1.19 6.79
N GLY A 37 3.83 0.07 7.15
CA GLY A 37 2.52 -0.31 6.63
C GLY A 37 1.41 0.65 7.03
N VAL A 38 1.44 1.19 8.25
CA VAL A 38 0.49 2.21 8.69
C VAL A 38 0.69 3.52 7.93
N VAL A 39 1.94 3.95 7.75
CA VAL A 39 2.27 5.14 6.93
C VAL A 39 1.77 4.94 5.49
N LEU A 40 2.02 3.77 4.91
CA LEU A 40 1.58 3.43 3.57
C LEU A 40 0.05 3.40 3.46
N ALA A 41 -0.66 2.85 4.45
CA ALA A 41 -2.12 2.84 4.48
C ALA A 41 -2.71 4.25 4.51
N VAL A 42 -2.10 5.17 5.26
CA VAL A 42 -2.51 6.58 5.30
C VAL A 42 -2.31 7.24 3.92
N ILE A 43 -1.13 7.08 3.32
CA ILE A 43 -0.82 7.66 2.01
C ILE A 43 -1.75 7.08 0.93
N GLY A 44 -1.87 5.74 0.87
CA GLY A 44 -2.70 5.03 -0.09
C GLY A 44 -4.18 5.40 0.04
N TYR A 45 -4.68 5.67 1.25
CA TYR A 45 -6.05 6.16 1.41
C TYR A 45 -6.27 7.56 0.84
N PHE A 46 -5.33 8.50 1.04
CA PHE A 46 -5.44 9.83 0.43
C PHE A 46 -5.41 9.75 -1.09
N MET A 47 -4.53 8.91 -1.65
CA MET A 47 -4.47 8.66 -3.08
C MET A 47 -5.75 8.03 -3.62
N GLU A 48 -6.31 7.06 -2.90
CA GLU A 48 -7.60 6.44 -3.24
C GLU A 48 -8.70 7.50 -3.34
N VAL A 49 -8.86 8.34 -2.32
CA VAL A 49 -9.90 9.39 -2.31
C VAL A 49 -9.73 10.36 -3.50
N TRP A 50 -8.51 10.75 -3.82
CA TRP A 50 -8.26 11.71 -4.90
C TRP A 50 -8.39 11.08 -6.29
N MET A 51 -7.80 9.91 -6.49
CA MET A 51 -7.57 9.35 -7.81
C MET A 51 -8.50 8.19 -8.18
N LEU A 52 -8.99 7.40 -7.21
CA LEU A 52 -9.80 6.22 -7.52
C LEU A 52 -11.13 6.62 -8.15
N ARG A 53 -11.33 6.17 -9.38
CA ARG A 53 -12.57 6.20 -10.17
C ARG A 53 -12.54 4.97 -11.08
N GLU A 54 -13.69 4.59 -11.62
CA GLU A 54 -13.80 3.43 -12.51
C GLU A 54 -12.84 3.51 -13.71
N ASN A 55 -12.71 4.70 -14.32
CA ASN A 55 -11.81 4.92 -15.46
C ASN A 55 -10.32 5.03 -15.09
N THR A 56 -10.00 5.38 -13.84
CA THR A 56 -8.62 5.62 -13.37
C THR A 56 -8.09 4.48 -12.49
N ASN A 57 -8.80 3.35 -12.41
CA ASN A 57 -8.43 2.23 -11.56
C ASN A 57 -7.01 1.72 -11.83
N TRP A 58 -6.68 1.46 -13.10
CA TRP A 58 -5.34 1.00 -13.50
C TRP A 58 -4.23 2.00 -13.20
N LEU A 59 -4.50 3.30 -13.43
CA LEU A 59 -3.55 4.35 -13.09
C LEU A 59 -3.35 4.45 -11.57
N SER A 60 -4.43 4.27 -10.80
CA SER A 60 -4.40 4.26 -9.34
C SER A 60 -3.49 3.17 -8.82
N THR A 61 -3.71 1.92 -9.25
CA THR A 61 -2.87 0.78 -8.90
C THR A 61 -1.40 0.99 -9.29
N ALA A 62 -1.12 1.55 -10.48
CA ALA A 62 0.24 1.79 -10.91
C ALA A 62 0.97 2.80 -10.01
N ILE A 63 0.29 3.87 -9.58
CA ILE A 63 0.86 4.85 -8.67
C ILE A 63 0.96 4.26 -7.25
N ASP A 64 -0.01 3.48 -6.79
CA ASP A 64 0.07 2.77 -5.50
C ASP A 64 1.29 1.85 -5.44
N PHE A 65 1.58 1.12 -6.52
CA PHE A 65 2.78 0.30 -6.65
C PHE A 65 4.08 1.13 -6.50
N ILE A 66 4.16 2.26 -7.22
CA ILE A 66 5.34 3.14 -7.18
C ILE A 66 5.50 3.70 -5.77
N VAL A 67 4.42 4.24 -5.19
CA VAL A 67 4.42 4.85 -3.87
C VAL A 67 4.74 3.80 -2.80
N ALA A 68 4.16 2.61 -2.86
CA ALA A 68 4.50 1.52 -1.95
C ALA A 68 5.99 1.15 -2.03
N SER A 69 6.54 1.02 -3.23
CA SER A 69 7.96 0.73 -3.43
C SER A 69 8.85 1.82 -2.81
N LEU A 70 8.53 3.09 -3.04
CA LEU A 70 9.29 4.22 -2.50
C LEU A 70 9.17 4.33 -0.98
N VAL A 71 7.96 4.20 -0.44
CA VAL A 71 7.69 4.26 1.00
C VAL A 71 8.40 3.12 1.73
N VAL A 72 8.40 1.91 1.18
CA VAL A 72 9.12 0.78 1.78
C VAL A 72 10.64 1.01 1.72
N TYR A 73 11.16 1.45 0.57
CA TYR A 73 12.60 1.69 0.41
C TYR A 73 13.12 2.80 1.35
N PHE A 74 12.53 3.99 1.29
CA PHE A 74 12.96 5.11 2.10
C PHE A 74 12.53 4.98 3.56
N GLY A 75 11.37 4.37 3.82
CA GLY A 75 10.89 4.12 5.19
C GLY A 75 11.80 3.17 5.94
N ALA A 76 12.29 2.12 5.29
CA ALA A 76 13.26 1.19 5.87
C ALA A 76 14.58 1.87 6.27
N MET A 77 15.05 2.87 5.51
CA MET A 77 16.28 3.61 5.81
C MET A 77 16.20 4.45 7.09
N LEU A 78 15.00 4.77 7.56
CA LEU A 78 14.80 5.52 8.81
C LEU A 78 15.01 4.66 10.05
N PHE A 79 15.05 3.33 9.89
CA PHE A 79 15.20 2.39 10.98
C PHE A 79 16.62 1.83 11.07
N VAL A 80 17.08 1.60 12.30
CA VAL A 80 18.36 0.96 12.58
C VAL A 80 18.23 -0.55 12.32
N ASP A 81 19.33 -1.16 11.86
CA ASP A 81 19.46 -2.60 11.59
C ASP A 81 18.40 -3.17 10.62
N THR A 82 17.89 -2.34 9.71
CA THR A 82 16.95 -2.76 8.65
C THR A 82 17.69 -2.88 7.33
N ASN A 83 17.54 -4.02 6.64
CA ASN A 83 18.13 -4.25 5.32
C ASN A 83 17.04 -4.50 4.28
N VAL A 84 16.61 -3.42 3.62
CA VAL A 84 15.69 -3.50 2.48
C VAL A 84 16.41 -2.98 1.25
N THR A 85 16.71 -3.88 0.32
CA THR A 85 17.33 -3.49 -0.96
C THR A 85 16.31 -2.81 -1.87
N PHE A 86 16.80 -2.09 -2.88
CA PHE A 86 15.93 -1.49 -3.91
C PHE A 86 14.99 -2.52 -4.55
N TRP A 87 15.52 -3.69 -4.93
CA TRP A 87 14.71 -4.76 -5.51
C TRP A 87 13.74 -5.39 -4.51
N GLY A 88 14.14 -5.52 -3.25
CA GLY A 88 13.24 -5.94 -2.17
C GLY A 88 12.04 -4.99 -2.01
N ALA A 89 12.29 -3.68 -2.05
CA ALA A 89 11.25 -2.68 -1.96
C ALA A 89 10.32 -2.70 -3.18
N VAL A 90 10.86 -2.85 -4.39
CA VAL A 90 10.05 -3.01 -5.63
C VAL A 90 9.18 -4.26 -5.58
N LEU A 91 9.72 -5.40 -5.17
CA LEU A 91 8.95 -6.65 -5.03
C LEU A 91 7.88 -6.54 -3.94
N THR A 92 8.18 -5.86 -2.84
CA THR A 92 7.20 -5.56 -1.79
C THR A 92 6.10 -4.66 -2.31
N GLY A 93 6.46 -3.58 -3.01
CA GLY A 93 5.49 -2.69 -3.65
C GLY A 93 4.61 -3.43 -4.65
N LEU A 94 5.16 -4.39 -5.40
CA LEU A 94 4.40 -5.24 -6.32
C LEU A 94 3.40 -6.13 -5.57
N LEU A 95 3.82 -6.75 -4.47
CA LEU A 95 2.94 -7.55 -3.61
C LEU A 95 1.79 -6.70 -3.08
N ILE A 96 2.07 -5.49 -2.58
CA ILE A 96 1.05 -4.56 -2.14
C ILE A 96 0.13 -4.15 -3.30
N GLY A 97 0.69 -3.77 -4.46
CA GLY A 97 -0.08 -3.41 -5.65
C GLY A 97 -1.05 -4.51 -6.11
N ILE A 98 -0.66 -5.79 -6.01
CA ILE A 98 -1.56 -6.91 -6.28
C ILE A 98 -2.74 -6.90 -5.30
N THR A 99 -2.49 -6.70 -3.99
CA THR A 99 -3.57 -6.61 -3.00
C THR A 99 -4.50 -5.41 -3.24
N GLU A 100 -3.95 -4.30 -3.73
CA GLU A 100 -4.69 -3.08 -4.07
C GLU A 100 -5.68 -3.27 -5.23
N ILE A 101 -5.36 -4.11 -6.22
CA ILE A 101 -6.29 -4.44 -7.31
C ILE A 101 -7.60 -5.02 -6.75
N PHE A 102 -7.50 -5.96 -5.80
CA PHE A 102 -8.68 -6.57 -5.19
C PHE A 102 -9.46 -5.56 -4.34
N GLN A 103 -8.76 -4.68 -3.62
CA GLN A 103 -9.38 -3.63 -2.80
C GLN A 103 -10.13 -2.62 -3.66
N HIS A 104 -9.50 -2.10 -4.71
CA HIS A 104 -10.13 -1.17 -5.64
C HIS A 104 -11.37 -1.79 -6.30
N TYR A 105 -11.27 -3.04 -6.75
CA TYR A 105 -12.42 -3.74 -7.34
C TYR A 105 -13.58 -3.87 -6.34
N TRP A 106 -13.29 -4.26 -5.09
CA TRP A 106 -14.31 -4.36 -4.04
C TRP A 106 -14.94 -3.01 -3.68
N LEU A 107 -14.14 -1.94 -3.59
CA LEU A 107 -14.62 -0.59 -3.30
C LEU A 107 -15.51 -0.02 -4.41
N LEU A 108 -15.14 -0.25 -5.67
CA LEU A 108 -15.93 0.16 -6.83
C LEU A 108 -17.25 -0.63 -6.90
N GLN A 109 -17.20 -1.96 -6.72
CA GLN A 109 -18.40 -2.81 -6.78
C GLN A 109 -19.41 -2.51 -5.66
N THR A 110 -18.92 -2.15 -4.47
CA THR A 110 -19.79 -1.82 -3.33
C THR A 110 -20.28 -0.37 -3.32
N GLY A 111 -19.90 0.45 -4.31
CA GLY A 111 -20.21 1.87 -4.35
C GLY A 111 -19.59 2.67 -3.20
N ARG A 112 -18.56 2.12 -2.54
CA ARG A 112 -17.89 2.70 -1.36
C ARG A 112 -16.67 3.54 -1.72
N ALA A 113 -16.24 3.52 -2.98
CA ALA A 113 -15.30 4.48 -3.53
C ALA A 113 -15.96 5.87 -3.49
N GLN A 114 -15.55 6.72 -2.55
CA GLN A 114 -16.14 8.04 -2.36
C GLN A 114 -16.04 8.87 -3.64
N LYS A 115 -17.20 9.06 -4.28
CA LYS A 115 -17.64 10.22 -5.06
C LYS A 115 -19.13 10.02 -5.29
N GLU A 116 -19.96 10.40 -4.31
CA GLU A 116 -21.30 10.87 -4.67
C GLU A 116 -21.09 12.06 -5.63
N PRO A 117 -21.81 12.14 -6.74
CA PRO A 117 -21.77 13.32 -7.58
C PRO A 117 -22.14 14.51 -6.70
N VAL A 118 -21.38 15.60 -6.80
CA VAL A 118 -21.92 16.92 -6.45
C VAL A 118 -23.11 17.09 -7.39
N GLY A 119 -24.30 16.85 -6.85
CA GLY A 119 -25.56 17.06 -7.56
C GLY A 119 -25.72 18.55 -7.86
N ASP A 120 -26.11 18.79 -9.10
CA ASP A 120 -26.76 19.95 -9.72
C ASP A 120 -26.18 21.36 -9.49
#